data_AF-A0A316D608-F1
#
_entry.id   AF-A0A316D608-F1
#
_cell.length_a   1.000
_cell.length_b   1.000
_cell.length_c   1.000
_cell.angle_alpha   90.00
_cell.angle_beta   90.00
_cell.angle_gamma   90.00
#
_symmetry.space_group_name_H-M   'P 1'
#
loop_
_entity.id
_entity.type
_entity.pdbx_description
1 polymer ?
#
loop_
_entity_poly.entity_id
_entity_poly.type
_entity_poly.pdbx_seq_one_letter_code
_entity_poly.pdbx_strand_id
1 'polypeptide(L)'
;MSICPYQSRIQAYLDGELPREERKGLSLHLDVCSACRSALHSLKRIDDWTESALREAFSPPTQAPLVEIDVDAAWTLFETRLAARTLSAPAPIPSKGRWTHMAKNTKKWLVGTGAAVVLVGSLAIPAVQAAADEVLSLFRAQKIQTIQVTKQDLNQMQEWISSGAAGEMSLQGLGKIWSTDDSHTVQTFNSAAEAQAAGYTPAVPTGFQLNTLTVRPEHTLHFQLNVERANALLKQLGSKSTLDKNLDNQDFSVHFPQTLITTLTATKDSNQHYTYTTFASPALQVPRGVDVNQLRETILQLPMLPENIRKQLASIEDWQHTVPVPTLAGSGQNLTQTTVNGGDGLYFTEGHQSSLYWQANNHLHLIESASTDERAITQDTLQSLAKSFK
;
A
#
# COMPACT_ATOMS: atom_id res chain seq x y z
N MET A 1 25.97 -5.43 47.24
CA MET A 1 26.42 -5.55 45.84
C MET A 1 27.33 -4.37 45.54
N SER A 2 28.64 -4.62 45.49
CA SER A 2 29.65 -3.62 45.14
C SER A 2 29.62 -3.39 43.62
N ILE A 3 29.37 -2.15 43.21
CA ILE A 3 29.38 -1.74 41.80
C ILE A 3 30.82 -1.80 41.29
N CYS A 4 31.10 -2.61 40.25
CA CYS A 4 32.42 -2.71 39.60
C CYS A 4 32.72 -1.33 38.99
N PRO A 5 33.75 -0.58 39.44
CA PRO A 5 34.00 0.80 38.99
C PRO A 5 34.39 0.87 37.50
N TYR A 6 34.79 -0.26 36.92
CA TYR A 6 35.21 -0.37 35.53
C TYR A 6 34.09 -0.74 34.55
N GLN A 7 32.87 -1.05 35.02
CA GLN A 7 31.81 -1.55 34.17
C GLN A 7 31.42 -0.58 33.04
N SER A 8 31.47 0.73 33.30
CA SER A 8 31.19 1.78 32.31
C SER A 8 32.37 2.07 31.35
N ARG A 9 33.54 1.47 31.57
CA ARG A 9 34.77 1.70 30.78
C ARG A 9 35.05 0.57 29.78
N ILE A 10 34.27 -0.50 29.79
CA ILE A 10 34.49 -1.70 28.96
C ILE A 10 34.32 -1.38 27.46
N GLN A 11 33.35 -0.53 27.09
CA GLN A 11 33.15 -0.11 25.70
C GLN A 11 34.38 0.68 25.19
N ALA A 12 34.80 1.72 25.91
CA ALA A 12 36.00 2.49 25.57
C ALA A 12 37.28 1.63 25.54
N TYR A 13 37.34 0.53 26.30
CA TYR A 13 38.45 -0.43 26.23
C TYR A 13 38.46 -1.20 24.90
N LEU A 14 37.29 -1.66 24.43
CA LEU A 14 37.11 -2.32 23.13
C LEU A 14 37.43 -1.36 21.98
N ASP A 15 36.91 -0.13 22.05
CA ASP A 15 37.07 0.90 21.01
C ASP A 15 38.51 1.44 20.91
N GLY A 16 39.37 1.17 21.90
CA GLY A 16 40.75 1.69 21.94
C GLY A 16 40.91 3.08 22.54
N GLU A 17 39.83 3.68 23.02
CA GLU A 17 39.71 5.08 23.46
C GLU A 17 40.16 5.34 24.91
N LEU A 18 40.60 4.31 25.64
CA LEU A 18 41.12 4.49 27.01
C LEU A 18 42.57 4.98 27.04
N PRO A 19 42.90 5.97 27.91
CA PRO A 19 44.28 6.35 28.20
C PRO A 19 45.13 5.14 28.62
N ARG A 20 46.44 5.14 28.30
CA ARG A 20 47.34 4.00 28.53
C ARG A 20 47.30 3.45 29.96
N GLU A 21 47.31 4.33 30.96
CA GLU A 21 47.27 3.95 32.37
C GLU A 21 45.94 3.28 32.76
N GLU A 22 44.81 3.83 32.30
CA GLU A 22 43.48 3.26 32.55
C GLU A 22 43.28 1.94 31.81
N ARG A 23 43.80 1.83 30.59
CA ARG A 23 43.78 0.59 29.80
C ARG A 23 44.55 -0.52 30.51
N LYS A 24 45.71 -0.20 31.09
CA LYS A 24 46.52 -1.15 31.89
C LYS A 24 45.78 -1.55 33.18
N GLY A 25 45.20 -0.59 33.89
CA GLY A 25 44.41 -0.83 35.10
C GLY A 25 43.20 -1.74 34.85
N LEU A 26 42.46 -1.49 33.77
CA LEU A 26 41.33 -2.32 33.37
C LEU A 26 41.77 -3.71 32.90
N SER A 27 42.88 -3.82 32.16
CA SER A 27 43.43 -5.12 31.76
C SER A 27 43.73 -6.01 32.98
N LEU A 28 44.38 -5.46 34.00
CA LEU A 28 44.65 -6.18 35.25
C LEU A 28 43.36 -6.51 36.01
N HIS A 29 42.36 -5.66 35.95
CA HIS A 29 41.06 -5.90 36.60
C HIS A 29 40.29 -7.05 35.94
N LEU A 30 40.39 -7.21 34.62
CA LEU A 30 39.73 -8.29 33.87
C LEU A 30 40.27 -9.68 34.24
N ASP A 31 41.49 -9.78 34.76
CA ASP A 31 42.09 -11.02 35.24
C ASP A 31 41.42 -11.53 36.52
N VAL A 32 40.88 -10.63 37.35
CA VAL A 32 40.33 -10.94 38.68
C VAL A 32 38.80 -10.82 38.76
N CYS A 33 38.16 -10.05 37.88
CA CYS A 33 36.72 -9.78 37.95
C CYS A 33 35.92 -10.52 36.86
N SER A 34 35.22 -11.59 37.25
CA SER A 34 34.39 -12.40 36.35
C SER A 34 33.19 -11.63 35.77
N ALA A 35 32.61 -10.70 36.52
CA ALA A 35 31.50 -9.87 36.07
C ALA A 35 31.94 -8.93 34.93
N CYS A 36 33.06 -8.23 35.13
CA CYS A 36 33.61 -7.31 34.14
C CYS A 36 34.19 -8.08 32.92
N ARG A 37 34.66 -9.34 33.07
CA ARG A 37 34.97 -10.25 31.96
C ARG A 37 33.75 -10.70 31.15
N SER A 38 32.65 -11.02 31.83
CA SER A 38 31.39 -11.44 31.16
C SER A 38 30.75 -10.30 30.38
N ALA A 39 30.83 -9.08 30.92
CA ALA A 39 30.40 -7.86 30.23
C ALA A 39 31.25 -7.58 28.98
N LEU A 40 32.58 -7.74 29.06
CA LEU A 40 33.48 -7.61 27.91
C LEU A 40 33.14 -8.61 26.80
N HIS A 41 32.94 -9.89 27.13
CA HIS A 41 32.54 -10.90 26.14
C HIS A 41 31.18 -10.59 25.50
N SER A 42 30.22 -10.08 26.29
CA SER A 42 28.89 -9.75 25.79
C SER A 42 28.94 -8.58 24.81
N LEU A 43 29.69 -7.52 25.13
CA LEU A 43 29.87 -6.36 24.26
C LEU A 43 30.64 -6.71 23.00
N LYS A 44 31.73 -7.49 23.11
CA LYS A 44 32.48 -7.95 21.94
C LYS A 44 31.62 -8.76 20.97
N ARG A 45 30.76 -9.65 21.48
CA ARG A 45 29.84 -10.42 20.63
C ARG A 45 28.83 -9.52 19.89
N ILE A 46 28.39 -8.43 20.51
CA ILE A 46 27.50 -7.45 19.87
C ILE A 46 28.26 -6.69 18.78
N ASP A 47 29.51 -6.32 19.05
CA ASP A 47 30.38 -5.61 18.11
C ASP A 47 30.69 -6.48 16.87
N ASP A 48 31.14 -7.72 17.09
CA ASP A 48 31.40 -8.71 16.02
C ASP A 48 30.15 -8.96 15.15
N TRP A 49 28.96 -9.01 15.77
CA TRP A 49 27.69 -9.15 15.07
C TRP A 49 27.35 -7.90 14.26
N THR A 50 27.55 -6.71 14.83
CA THR A 50 27.27 -5.42 14.18
C THR A 50 28.17 -5.22 12.97
N GLU A 51 29.46 -5.50 13.11
CA GLU A 51 30.42 -5.46 12.00
C GLU A 51 30.01 -6.42 10.88
N SER A 52 29.62 -7.64 11.23
CA SER A 52 29.17 -8.64 10.25
C SER A 52 27.90 -8.18 9.51
N ALA A 53 26.91 -7.67 10.24
CA ALA A 53 25.64 -7.19 9.67
C ALA A 53 25.84 -5.96 8.78
N LEU A 54 26.68 -5.00 9.20
CA LEU A 54 27.02 -3.83 8.39
C LEU A 54 27.81 -4.22 7.15
N ARG A 55 28.78 -5.14 7.27
CA ARG A 55 29.54 -5.62 6.11
C ARG A 55 28.63 -6.31 5.10
N GLU A 56 27.65 -7.09 5.55
CA GLU A 56 26.65 -7.71 4.68
C GLU A 56 25.74 -6.66 4.01
N ALA A 57 25.22 -5.70 4.77
CA ALA A 57 24.32 -4.66 4.27
C ALA A 57 24.99 -3.67 3.30
N PHE A 58 26.30 -3.40 3.47
CA PHE A 58 27.06 -2.43 2.69
C PHE A 58 28.11 -3.04 1.75
N SER A 59 28.12 -4.37 1.59
CA SER A 59 28.94 -4.99 0.55
C SER A 59 28.43 -4.52 -0.82
N PRO A 60 29.28 -3.95 -1.70
CA PRO A 60 28.88 -3.66 -3.06
C PRO A 60 28.39 -4.97 -3.69
N PRO A 61 27.30 -4.96 -4.47
CA PRO A 61 26.82 -6.17 -5.12
C PRO A 61 27.96 -6.66 -6.02
N THR A 62 28.68 -7.66 -5.52
CA THR A 62 29.55 -8.43 -6.39
C THR A 62 28.60 -9.03 -7.40
N GLN A 63 28.99 -9.05 -8.67
CA GLN A 63 28.26 -9.73 -9.74
C GLN A 63 28.28 -11.26 -9.50
N ALA A 64 27.82 -11.70 -8.34
CA ALA A 64 27.29 -13.02 -8.15
C ALA A 64 26.07 -13.12 -9.10
N PRO A 65 25.85 -14.27 -9.75
CA PRO A 65 24.58 -14.52 -10.42
C PRO A 65 23.47 -14.13 -9.45
N LEU A 66 22.41 -13.50 -9.95
CA LEU A 66 21.14 -13.40 -9.21
C LEU A 66 20.88 -14.78 -8.62
N VAL A 67 21.15 -14.94 -7.33
CA VAL A 67 20.85 -16.19 -6.63
C VAL A 67 19.35 -16.25 -6.73
N GLU A 68 18.84 -17.17 -7.55
CA GLU A 68 17.43 -17.42 -7.68
C GLU A 68 16.96 -17.83 -6.28
N ILE A 69 16.36 -16.88 -5.55
CA ILE A 69 15.89 -17.13 -4.20
C ILE A 69 14.73 -18.11 -4.35
N ASP A 70 14.92 -19.35 -3.91
CA ASP A 70 13.83 -20.30 -3.79
C ASP A 70 12.89 -19.83 -2.67
N VAL A 71 11.89 -19.05 -3.09
CA VAL A 71 10.90 -18.41 -2.21
C VAL A 71 10.13 -19.47 -1.42
N ASP A 72 9.85 -20.63 -2.00
CA ASP A 72 9.11 -21.69 -1.32
C ASP A 72 9.98 -22.38 -0.26
N ALA A 73 11.26 -22.61 -0.54
CA ALA A 73 12.19 -23.11 0.48
C ALA A 73 12.41 -22.09 1.61
N ALA A 74 12.57 -20.80 1.27
CA ALA A 74 12.70 -19.73 2.25
C ALA A 74 11.46 -19.59 3.13
N TRP A 75 10.27 -19.69 2.53
CA TRP A 75 8.99 -19.67 3.25
C TRP A 75 8.84 -20.89 4.16
N THR A 76 9.17 -22.09 3.67
CA THR A 76 9.17 -23.33 4.47
C THR A 76 10.10 -23.21 5.67
N LEU A 77 11.30 -22.65 5.50
CA LEU A 77 12.23 -22.40 6.60
C LEU A 77 11.68 -21.37 7.61
N PHE A 78 11.02 -20.32 7.12
CA PHE A 78 10.35 -19.33 7.95
C PHE A 78 9.22 -19.96 8.78
N GLU A 79 8.32 -20.75 8.17
CA GLU A 79 7.26 -21.48 8.87
C GLU A 79 7.81 -22.45 9.91
N THR A 80 8.86 -23.21 9.56
CA THR A 80 9.52 -24.13 10.49
C THR A 80 10.10 -23.39 11.70
N ARG A 81 10.72 -22.23 11.49
CA ARG A 81 11.24 -21.37 12.58
C ARG A 81 10.12 -20.76 13.41
N LEU A 82 9.00 -20.39 12.79
CA LEU A 82 7.83 -19.88 13.48
C LEU A 82 7.21 -20.95 14.39
N ALA A 83 7.02 -22.17 13.85
CA ALA A 83 6.55 -23.33 14.59
C ALA A 83 7.48 -23.65 15.78
N ALA A 84 8.80 -23.62 15.56
CA ALA A 84 9.79 -23.81 16.62
C ALA A 84 9.73 -22.72 17.71
N ARG A 85 9.43 -21.46 17.34
CA ARG A 85 9.23 -20.36 18.31
C ARG A 85 7.94 -20.51 19.11
N THR A 86 6.85 -20.95 18.50
CA THR A 86 5.60 -21.25 19.24
C THR A 86 5.74 -22.45 20.18
N LEU A 87 6.60 -23.43 19.82
CA LEU A 87 6.97 -24.55 20.70
C LEU A 87 7.96 -24.16 21.79
N SER A 88 8.63 -23.00 21.67
CA SER A 88 9.56 -22.45 22.67
C SER A 88 8.94 -21.35 23.55
N ALA A 89 7.62 -21.13 23.45
CA ALA A 89 6.90 -20.35 24.46
C ALA A 89 7.12 -21.00 25.83
N PRO A 90 7.39 -20.24 26.91
CA PRO A 90 7.53 -20.81 28.24
C PRO A 90 6.26 -21.62 28.53
N ALA A 91 6.44 -22.91 28.85
CA ALA A 91 5.32 -23.76 29.22
C ALA A 91 4.49 -23.05 30.31
N PRO A 92 3.14 -22.99 30.19
CA PRO A 92 2.33 -22.49 31.29
C PRO A 92 2.65 -23.35 32.52
N ILE A 93 3.08 -22.67 33.59
CA ILE A 93 3.39 -23.29 34.88
C ILE A 93 2.15 -24.10 35.29
N PRO A 94 2.25 -25.42 35.51
CA PRO A 94 1.09 -26.23 35.82
C PRO A 94 0.54 -25.81 37.19
N SER A 95 -0.61 -25.16 37.21
CA SER A 95 -1.38 -24.99 38.43
C SER A 95 -1.92 -26.37 38.81
N LYS A 96 -1.52 -26.87 39.98
CA LYS A 96 -2.13 -28.05 40.59
C LYS A 96 -3.55 -27.69 41.04
N GLY A 97 -4.50 -27.76 40.12
CA GLY A 97 -5.93 -27.60 40.36
C GLY A 97 -6.66 -28.91 40.09
N ARG A 98 -7.00 -29.61 41.16
CA ARG A 98 -7.65 -30.92 41.22
C ARG A 98 -9.12 -30.84 40.79
N TRP A 99 -9.46 -31.21 39.55
CA TRP A 99 -10.84 -31.58 39.15
C TRP A 99 -10.79 -32.81 38.26
N THR A 100 -10.94 -33.98 38.89
CA THR A 100 -11.19 -35.26 38.23
C THR A 100 -12.68 -35.41 37.95
N HIS A 101 -12.97 -36.17 36.89
CA HIS A 101 -14.25 -36.73 36.46
C HIS A 101 -15.23 -35.81 35.71
N MET A 102 -15.30 -35.98 34.38
CA MET A 102 -16.57 -36.32 33.73
C MET A 102 -16.33 -37.16 32.46
N ALA A 103 -17.27 -38.07 32.22
CA ALA A 103 -17.03 -39.39 31.65
C ALA A 103 -17.12 -39.49 30.12
N LYS A 104 -16.49 -40.56 29.61
CA LYS A 104 -16.62 -41.12 28.27
C LYS A 104 -18.03 -41.69 28.05
N ASN A 105 -18.66 -41.28 26.95
CA ASN A 105 -19.47 -42.09 26.01
C ASN A 105 -20.08 -41.07 25.02
N THR A 106 -19.99 -41.23 23.70
CA THR A 106 -20.90 -42.14 22.98
C THR A 106 -20.30 -42.51 21.62
N LYS A 107 -20.43 -43.79 21.33
CA LYS A 107 -20.03 -44.48 20.09
C LYS A 107 -21.27 -44.55 19.19
N LYS A 108 -21.03 -44.56 17.86
CA LYS A 108 -21.90 -45.04 16.76
C LYS A 108 -22.82 -44.01 16.08
N TRP A 109 -22.51 -43.69 14.82
CA TRP A 109 -23.29 -44.24 13.71
C TRP A 109 -22.43 -44.37 12.45
N LEU A 110 -22.59 -45.53 11.80
CA LEU A 110 -21.99 -45.96 10.56
C LEU A 110 -23.17 -46.54 9.76
N VAL A 111 -23.11 -46.42 8.44
CA VAL A 111 -23.95 -47.05 7.40
C VAL A 111 -24.98 -46.13 6.73
N GLY A 112 -24.75 -45.92 5.43
CA GLY A 112 -25.65 -45.31 4.47
C GLY A 112 -25.02 -45.30 3.07
N THR A 113 -24.75 -46.48 2.52
CA THR A 113 -24.19 -46.69 1.18
C THR A 113 -25.27 -46.47 0.10
N GLY A 114 -24.91 -45.79 -1.00
CA GLY A 114 -25.51 -46.06 -2.32
C GLY A 114 -26.25 -44.91 -3.00
N ALA A 115 -25.54 -44.14 -3.83
CA ALA A 115 -25.94 -43.71 -5.18
C ALA A 115 -24.83 -42.85 -5.79
N ALA A 116 -23.80 -43.51 -6.32
CA ALA A 116 -22.85 -42.87 -7.23
C ALA A 116 -23.44 -42.84 -8.65
N VAL A 117 -23.00 -41.84 -9.42
CA VAL A 117 -22.98 -41.79 -10.89
C VAL A 117 -24.26 -41.31 -11.60
N VAL A 118 -24.49 -39.98 -11.61
CA VAL A 118 -25.05 -39.28 -12.80
C VAL A 118 -24.45 -37.86 -13.02
N LEU A 119 -23.92 -37.16 -12.02
CA LEU A 119 -23.49 -35.76 -12.19
C LEU A 119 -21.98 -35.56 -12.41
N VAL A 120 -21.34 -36.38 -13.24
CA VAL A 120 -19.92 -36.18 -13.63
C VAL A 120 -19.75 -35.89 -15.14
N GLY A 121 -20.82 -35.99 -15.94
CA GLY A 121 -20.75 -35.77 -17.39
C GLY A 121 -20.93 -34.33 -17.89
N SER A 122 -21.48 -33.41 -17.08
CA SER A 122 -21.83 -32.04 -17.52
C SER A 122 -20.87 -30.95 -17.06
N LEU A 123 -19.85 -31.29 -16.25
CA LEU A 123 -18.77 -30.37 -15.86
C LEU A 123 -17.51 -30.52 -16.75
N ALA A 124 -17.51 -31.47 -17.67
CA ALA A 124 -16.42 -31.72 -18.61
C ALA A 124 -16.62 -31.00 -19.97
N ILE A 125 -17.42 -29.93 -19.99
CA ILE A 125 -17.52 -29.02 -21.14
C ILE A 125 -16.69 -27.77 -20.77
N PRO A 126 -15.53 -27.54 -21.41
CA PRO A 126 -14.69 -26.35 -21.17
C PRO A 126 -15.38 -25.00 -21.46
N ALA A 127 -16.62 -25.00 -21.95
CA ALA A 127 -17.39 -23.83 -22.35
C ALA A 127 -18.48 -23.38 -21.34
N VAL A 128 -18.56 -23.96 -20.13
CA VAL A 128 -19.60 -23.58 -19.13
C VAL A 128 -19.01 -23.16 -17.76
N GLN A 129 -17.68 -23.09 -17.61
CA GLN A 129 -17.01 -22.42 -16.49
C GLN A 129 -16.55 -21.00 -16.85
N ALA A 130 -17.24 -20.34 -17.78
CA ALA A 130 -17.22 -18.89 -17.81
C ALA A 130 -17.98 -18.43 -16.57
N ALA A 131 -17.23 -18.22 -15.48
CA ALA A 131 -17.71 -17.54 -14.30
C ALA A 131 -18.49 -16.31 -14.77
N ALA A 132 -19.76 -16.18 -14.38
CA ALA A 132 -20.45 -14.93 -14.61
C ALA A 132 -19.72 -13.87 -13.78
N ASP A 133 -18.91 -13.09 -14.48
CA ASP A 133 -18.23 -11.87 -14.07
C ASP A 133 -19.31 -10.87 -13.70
N GLU A 134 -19.79 -10.93 -12.46
CA GLU A 134 -20.61 -9.88 -11.93
C GLU A 134 -19.67 -8.72 -11.63
N VAL A 135 -19.42 -7.89 -12.65
CA VAL A 135 -18.70 -6.61 -12.56
C VAL A 135 -19.52 -5.71 -11.63
N LEU A 136 -19.31 -5.86 -10.34
CA LEU A 136 -19.82 -4.92 -9.36
C LEU A 136 -18.91 -3.69 -9.48
N SER A 137 -19.38 -2.66 -10.18
CA SER A 137 -18.81 -1.31 -10.00
C SER A 137 -19.12 -0.87 -8.56
N LEU A 138 -18.27 -1.34 -7.63
CA LEU A 138 -18.41 -1.12 -6.19
C LEU A 138 -18.16 0.35 -5.84
N PHE A 139 -17.32 1.03 -6.62
CA PHE A 139 -17.08 2.45 -6.45
C PHE A 139 -18.04 3.26 -7.32
N ARG A 140 -18.66 4.24 -6.67
CA ARG A 140 -19.48 5.27 -7.29
C ARG A 140 -19.06 6.60 -6.69
N ALA A 141 -18.19 7.36 -7.35
CA ALA A 141 -17.85 8.68 -6.85
C ALA A 141 -19.12 9.54 -6.75
N GLN A 142 -19.61 9.79 -5.54
CA GLN A 142 -20.80 10.62 -5.28
C GLN A 142 -20.51 11.70 -4.24
N LYS A 143 -19.71 11.36 -3.23
CA LYS A 143 -19.31 12.25 -2.15
C LYS A 143 -17.80 12.45 -2.17
N ILE A 144 -17.35 13.59 -1.65
CA ILE A 144 -15.94 13.89 -1.50
C ILE A 144 -15.62 14.03 -0.01
N GLN A 145 -14.56 13.35 0.45
CA GLN A 145 -14.07 13.50 1.81
C GLN A 145 -12.55 13.71 1.78
N THR A 146 -12.06 14.72 2.46
CA THR A 146 -10.62 14.97 2.52
C THR A 146 -9.92 14.06 3.52
N ILE A 147 -8.73 13.58 3.18
CA ILE A 147 -7.82 12.93 4.11
C ILE A 147 -6.52 13.74 4.21
N GLN A 148 -6.05 13.97 5.43
CA GLN A 148 -4.85 14.73 5.72
C GLN A 148 -3.61 13.83 5.66
N VAL A 149 -2.71 14.10 4.73
CA VAL A 149 -1.43 13.43 4.56
C VAL A 149 -0.34 14.32 5.15
N THR A 150 0.60 13.76 5.91
CA THR A 150 1.77 14.48 6.44
C THR A 150 3.03 14.17 5.62
N LYS A 151 4.08 15.00 5.75
CA LYS A 151 5.39 14.70 5.18
C LYS A 151 5.96 13.36 5.68
N GLN A 152 5.68 13.01 6.94
CA GLN A 152 6.08 11.74 7.51
C GLN A 152 5.37 10.58 6.82
N ASP A 153 4.06 10.70 6.56
CA ASP A 153 3.30 9.68 5.83
C ASP A 153 3.89 9.46 4.42
N LEU A 154 4.20 10.55 3.71
CA LEU A 154 4.84 10.49 2.39
C LEU A 154 6.20 9.79 2.43
N ASN A 155 7.04 10.10 3.42
CA ASN A 155 8.35 9.45 3.57
C ASN A 155 8.21 7.95 3.84
N GLN A 156 7.27 7.54 4.69
CA GLN A 156 7.00 6.13 4.97
C GLN A 156 6.52 5.39 3.71
N MET A 157 5.62 6.00 2.93
CA MET A 157 5.15 5.42 1.67
C MET A 157 6.30 5.34 0.65
N GLN A 158 7.15 6.37 0.55
CA GLN A 158 8.30 6.37 -0.34
C GLN A 158 9.31 5.28 0.02
N GLU A 159 9.60 5.08 1.31
CA GLU A 159 10.49 4.02 1.79
C GLU A 159 9.95 2.65 1.43
N TRP A 160 8.64 2.43 1.62
CA TRP A 160 7.98 1.19 1.23
C TRP A 160 8.05 0.95 -0.29
N ILE A 161 7.72 1.95 -1.11
CA ILE A 161 7.78 1.87 -2.59
C ILE A 161 9.22 1.64 -3.06
N SER A 162 10.20 2.35 -2.51
CA SER A 162 11.61 2.25 -2.93
C SER A 162 12.23 0.90 -2.55
N SER A 163 11.69 0.23 -1.53
CA SER A 163 12.08 -1.13 -1.17
C SER A 163 11.53 -2.21 -2.10
N GLY A 164 10.58 -1.87 -2.98
CA GLY A 164 9.90 -2.78 -3.89
C GLY A 164 10.03 -2.35 -5.36
N ALA A 165 10.92 -2.98 -6.13
CA ALA A 165 11.10 -2.69 -7.55
C ALA A 165 9.81 -2.96 -8.37
N ALA A 166 9.55 -2.10 -9.37
CA ALA A 166 8.35 -2.08 -10.20
C ALA A 166 8.36 -3.12 -11.34
N GLY A 167 7.20 -3.76 -11.60
CA GLY A 167 6.97 -4.74 -12.68
C GLY A 167 7.00 -6.18 -12.17
N GLU A 168 5.97 -6.98 -12.52
CA GLU A 168 5.57 -8.26 -11.87
C GLU A 168 6.10 -8.36 -10.43
N MET A 169 5.44 -7.67 -9.51
CA MET A 169 5.75 -7.80 -8.10
C MET A 169 5.20 -9.16 -7.65
N SER A 170 6.00 -10.21 -7.83
CA SER A 170 5.85 -11.41 -7.01
C SER A 170 5.82 -10.91 -5.58
N LEU A 171 4.69 -11.10 -4.88
CA LEU A 171 4.58 -10.74 -3.48
C LEU A 171 5.37 -11.74 -2.63
N GLN A 172 6.58 -12.13 -3.07
CA GLN A 172 7.52 -13.07 -2.46
C GLN A 172 6.81 -14.23 -1.73
N GLY A 173 5.94 -14.94 -2.46
CA GLY A 173 5.22 -16.10 -1.96
C GLY A 173 3.83 -15.83 -1.37
N LEU A 174 3.42 -14.57 -1.22
CA LEU A 174 2.08 -14.15 -0.76
C LEU A 174 1.06 -14.03 -1.90
N GLY A 175 1.50 -14.01 -3.16
CA GLY A 175 0.64 -13.78 -4.31
C GLY A 175 1.35 -13.13 -5.49
N LYS A 176 0.57 -12.70 -6.47
CA LYS A 176 1.02 -12.07 -7.71
C LYS A 176 0.14 -10.87 -8.05
N ILE A 177 0.77 -9.85 -8.62
CA ILE A 177 0.10 -8.70 -9.21
C ILE A 177 0.60 -8.59 -10.65
N TRP A 178 -0.31 -8.54 -11.61
CA TRP A 178 0.01 -8.37 -13.04
C TRP A 178 -0.94 -7.38 -13.70
N SER A 179 -0.51 -6.81 -14.83
CA SER A 179 -1.40 -6.00 -15.67
C SER A 179 -1.82 -6.80 -16.89
N THR A 180 -2.98 -6.44 -17.46
CA THR A 180 -3.49 -7.10 -18.68
C THR A 180 -2.73 -6.63 -19.92
N ASP A 181 -2.12 -5.44 -19.86
CA ASP A 181 -1.29 -4.85 -20.90
C ASP A 181 -0.05 -4.26 -20.25
N ASP A 182 1.14 -4.56 -20.77
CA ASP A 182 2.38 -3.90 -20.33
C ASP A 182 2.64 -2.60 -21.11
N SER A 183 1.95 -2.40 -22.23
CA SER A 183 2.09 -1.23 -23.10
C SER A 183 1.07 -0.15 -22.76
N HIS A 184 1.14 0.40 -21.54
CA HIS A 184 0.39 1.63 -21.15
C HIS A 184 0.98 2.88 -21.82
N THR A 185 1.12 2.84 -23.15
CA THR A 185 1.74 3.94 -23.90
C THR A 185 0.84 5.17 -23.77
N VAL A 186 1.32 6.12 -22.99
CA VAL A 186 0.70 7.44 -22.88
C VAL A 186 0.78 8.11 -24.24
N GLN A 187 -0.36 8.52 -24.76
CA GLN A 187 -0.45 9.24 -26.03
C GLN A 187 -0.53 10.73 -25.73
N THR A 188 0.21 11.53 -26.48
CA THR A 188 0.19 13.00 -26.36
C THR A 188 -0.05 13.61 -27.73
N PHE A 189 -1.05 14.48 -27.81
CA PHE A 189 -1.42 15.24 -29.00
C PHE A 189 -1.18 16.72 -28.74
N ASN A 190 -0.57 17.43 -29.68
CA ASN A 190 -0.22 18.85 -29.51
C ASN A 190 -1.25 19.79 -30.15
N SER A 191 -2.32 19.25 -30.73
CA SER A 191 -3.42 20.04 -31.28
C SER A 191 -4.75 19.28 -31.26
N ALA A 192 -5.85 20.03 -31.35
CA ALA A 192 -7.19 19.45 -31.37
C ALA A 192 -7.41 18.62 -32.64
N ALA A 193 -6.81 19.04 -33.77
CA ALA A 193 -6.91 18.32 -35.03
C ALA A 193 -6.20 16.95 -34.97
N GLU A 194 -5.02 16.89 -34.36
CA GLU A 194 -4.29 15.62 -34.12
C GLU A 194 -5.10 14.68 -33.23
N ALA A 195 -5.63 15.20 -32.11
CA ALA A 195 -6.46 14.43 -31.19
C ALA A 195 -7.72 13.89 -31.88
N GLN A 196 -8.42 14.73 -32.67
CA GLN A 196 -9.61 14.36 -33.42
C GLN A 196 -9.32 13.30 -34.49
N ALA A 197 -8.20 13.40 -35.19
CA ALA A 197 -7.77 12.39 -36.16
C ALA A 197 -7.51 11.03 -35.47
N ALA A 198 -7.13 11.03 -34.20
CA ALA A 198 -6.96 9.85 -33.37
C ALA A 198 -8.25 9.41 -32.62
N GLY A 199 -9.40 10.06 -32.87
CA GLY A 199 -10.69 9.71 -32.29
C GLY A 199 -11.00 10.37 -30.94
N TYR A 200 -10.16 11.29 -30.47
CA TYR A 200 -10.37 12.02 -29.22
C TYR A 200 -10.92 13.42 -29.45
N THR A 201 -11.87 13.84 -28.62
CA THR A 201 -12.40 15.22 -28.64
C THR A 201 -11.96 15.94 -27.37
N PRO A 202 -10.84 16.70 -27.39
CA PRO A 202 -10.40 17.44 -26.22
C PRO A 202 -11.45 18.48 -25.84
N ALA A 203 -11.75 18.59 -24.54
CA ALA A 203 -12.64 19.62 -24.05
C ALA A 203 -11.86 20.95 -24.01
N VAL A 204 -12.17 21.86 -24.93
CA VAL A 204 -11.53 23.18 -25.02
C VAL A 204 -12.59 24.28 -24.88
N PRO A 205 -12.67 24.94 -23.73
CA PRO A 205 -13.61 26.03 -23.51
C PRO A 205 -13.37 27.23 -24.43
N THR A 206 -14.43 28.03 -24.64
CA THR A 206 -14.29 29.31 -25.36
C THR A 206 -13.34 30.24 -24.61
N GLY A 207 -12.40 30.85 -25.33
CA GLY A 207 -11.40 31.74 -24.75
C GLY A 207 -10.12 31.02 -24.30
N PHE A 208 -9.97 29.74 -24.60
CA PHE A 208 -8.77 28.95 -24.32
C PHE A 208 -8.20 28.36 -25.61
N GLN A 209 -6.89 28.17 -25.61
CA GLN A 209 -6.18 27.39 -26.63
C GLN A 209 -5.71 26.09 -26.00
N LEU A 210 -5.83 25.01 -26.76
CA LEU A 210 -5.25 23.72 -26.40
C LEU A 210 -3.74 23.77 -26.59
N ASN A 211 -3.01 23.35 -25.56
CA ASN A 211 -1.56 23.14 -25.64
C ASN A 211 -1.29 21.65 -25.91
N THR A 212 -1.78 20.77 -25.04
CA THR A 212 -1.70 19.33 -25.23
C THR A 212 -2.94 18.60 -24.73
N LEU A 213 -3.27 17.49 -25.39
CA LEU A 213 -4.12 16.44 -24.85
C LEU A 213 -3.26 15.21 -24.58
N THR A 214 -3.17 14.80 -23.32
CA THR A 214 -2.52 13.56 -22.91
C THR A 214 -3.60 12.53 -22.56
N VAL A 215 -3.54 11.38 -23.21
CA VAL A 215 -4.44 10.24 -22.99
C VAL A 215 -3.66 9.16 -22.28
N ARG A 216 -4.08 8.84 -21.05
CA ARG A 216 -3.63 7.66 -20.34
C ARG A 216 -4.65 6.54 -20.58
N PRO A 217 -4.27 5.43 -21.23
CA PRO A 217 -5.22 4.37 -21.54
C PRO A 217 -5.78 3.73 -20.27
N GLU A 218 -6.95 3.11 -20.42
CA GLU A 218 -7.48 2.24 -19.38
C GLU A 218 -6.54 1.05 -19.14
N HIS A 219 -6.51 0.56 -17.92
CA HIS A 219 -5.70 -0.60 -17.57
C HIS A 219 -6.33 -1.36 -16.43
N THR A 220 -6.09 -2.67 -16.38
CA THR A 220 -6.56 -3.52 -15.29
C THR A 220 -5.37 -4.12 -14.58
N LEU A 221 -5.34 -3.94 -13.26
CA LEU A 221 -4.44 -4.64 -12.35
C LEU A 221 -5.16 -5.87 -11.83
N HIS A 222 -4.56 -7.02 -11.99
CA HIS A 222 -5.04 -8.29 -11.47
C HIS A 222 -4.22 -8.70 -10.26
N PHE A 223 -4.88 -9.40 -9.35
CA PHE A 223 -4.34 -9.82 -8.08
C PHE A 223 -4.74 -11.27 -7.83
N GLN A 224 -3.78 -12.04 -7.37
CA GLN A 224 -4.00 -13.39 -6.85
C GLN A 224 -3.22 -13.52 -5.55
N LEU A 225 -3.88 -13.97 -4.49
CA LEU A 225 -3.27 -14.06 -3.15
C LEU A 225 -3.24 -15.50 -2.66
N ASN A 226 -2.14 -15.86 -2.01
CA ASN A 226 -2.10 -17.03 -1.13
C ASN A 226 -2.60 -16.58 0.25
N VAL A 227 -3.87 -16.85 0.53
CA VAL A 227 -4.56 -16.37 1.73
C VAL A 227 -3.99 -16.98 3.00
N GLU A 228 -3.55 -18.24 2.96
CA GLU A 228 -2.94 -18.90 4.11
C GLU A 228 -1.65 -18.18 4.53
N ARG A 229 -0.73 -17.97 3.58
CA ARG A 229 0.54 -17.29 3.83
C ARG A 229 0.33 -15.82 4.20
N ALA A 230 -0.59 -15.12 3.53
CA ALA A 230 -0.94 -13.75 3.85
C ALA A 230 -1.53 -13.61 5.27
N ASN A 231 -2.43 -14.50 5.67
CA ASN A 231 -2.99 -14.51 7.03
C ASN A 231 -1.95 -14.87 8.10
N ALA A 232 -1.00 -15.76 7.79
CA ALA A 232 0.11 -16.06 8.69
C ALA A 232 0.99 -14.82 8.94
N LEU A 233 1.30 -14.06 7.88
CA LEU A 233 2.04 -12.81 7.98
C LEU A 233 1.26 -11.75 8.76
N LEU A 234 -0.02 -11.53 8.45
CA LEU A 234 -0.89 -10.60 9.17
C LEU A 234 -0.90 -10.89 10.68
N LYS A 235 -1.01 -12.16 11.06
CA LYS A 235 -0.96 -12.61 12.46
C LYS A 235 0.38 -12.26 13.11
N GLN A 236 1.50 -12.42 12.41
CA GLN A 236 2.82 -12.04 12.93
C GLN A 236 2.94 -10.52 13.12
N LEU A 237 2.33 -9.74 12.23
CA LEU A 237 2.27 -8.27 12.33
C LEU A 237 1.27 -7.79 13.41
N GLY A 238 0.62 -8.72 14.12
CA GLY A 238 -0.34 -8.39 15.18
C GLY A 238 -1.70 -7.92 14.67
N SER A 239 -1.99 -8.13 13.39
CA SER A 239 -3.31 -7.86 12.81
C SER A 239 -4.35 -8.79 13.43
N LYS A 240 -5.55 -8.26 13.66
CA LYS A 240 -6.73 -9.02 14.12
C LYS A 240 -7.65 -9.43 12.98
N SER A 241 -7.45 -8.86 11.79
CA SER A 241 -8.21 -9.19 10.59
C SER A 241 -7.54 -10.31 9.81
N THR A 242 -8.34 -10.98 9.00
CA THR A 242 -7.91 -12.05 8.12
C THR A 242 -8.56 -11.85 6.76
N LEU A 243 -7.85 -12.17 5.69
CA LEU A 243 -8.42 -12.27 4.36
C LEU A 243 -9.44 -13.40 4.30
N ASP A 244 -10.52 -13.19 3.56
CA ASP A 244 -11.52 -14.21 3.28
C ASP A 244 -10.86 -15.39 2.52
N LYS A 245 -11.12 -16.62 2.96
CA LYS A 245 -10.67 -17.84 2.28
C LYS A 245 -11.16 -17.93 0.84
N ASN A 246 -12.25 -17.26 0.49
CA ASN A 246 -12.78 -17.21 -0.87
C ASN A 246 -11.87 -16.43 -1.83
N LEU A 247 -10.84 -15.74 -1.33
CA LEU A 247 -9.81 -15.08 -2.15
C LEU A 247 -8.62 -16.00 -2.44
N ASP A 248 -8.54 -17.19 -1.84
CA ASP A 248 -7.35 -18.02 -1.94
C ASP A 248 -7.14 -18.53 -3.36
N ASN A 249 -6.03 -18.09 -3.96
CA ASN A 249 -5.68 -18.34 -5.36
C ASN A 249 -6.80 -17.97 -6.35
N GLN A 250 -7.73 -17.11 -5.95
CA GLN A 250 -8.75 -16.55 -6.84
C GLN A 250 -8.28 -15.21 -7.38
N ASP A 251 -8.66 -14.93 -8.62
CA ASP A 251 -8.35 -13.67 -9.27
C ASP A 251 -9.37 -12.60 -8.84
N PHE A 252 -8.85 -11.45 -8.42
CA PHE A 252 -9.63 -10.23 -8.30
C PHE A 252 -8.88 -9.11 -9.00
N SER A 253 -9.58 -8.07 -9.44
CA SER A 253 -8.97 -7.06 -10.31
C SER A 253 -9.46 -5.66 -9.98
N VAL A 254 -8.62 -4.67 -10.28
CA VAL A 254 -8.99 -3.26 -10.26
C VAL A 254 -8.81 -2.71 -11.67
N HIS A 255 -9.93 -2.35 -12.28
CA HIS A 255 -9.96 -1.68 -13.56
C HIS A 255 -9.87 -0.17 -13.35
N PHE A 256 -8.86 0.46 -13.96
CA PHE A 256 -8.64 1.89 -14.01
C PHE A 256 -9.07 2.39 -15.38
N PRO A 257 -10.15 3.19 -15.46
CA PRO A 257 -10.58 3.76 -16.72
C PRO A 257 -9.55 4.73 -17.33
N GLN A 258 -9.74 5.02 -18.61
CA GLN A 258 -8.97 6.04 -19.33
C GLN A 258 -9.00 7.39 -18.59
N THR A 259 -7.86 8.08 -18.57
CA THR A 259 -7.74 9.43 -18.03
C THR A 259 -7.34 10.39 -19.13
N LEU A 260 -8.05 11.52 -19.24
CA LEU A 260 -7.74 12.60 -20.18
C LEU A 260 -7.17 13.78 -19.39
N ILE A 261 -6.01 14.27 -19.82
CA ILE A 261 -5.34 15.43 -19.23
C ILE A 261 -5.16 16.46 -20.33
N THR A 262 -5.86 17.58 -20.21
CA THR A 262 -5.88 18.66 -21.19
C THR A 262 -5.14 19.86 -20.62
N THR A 263 -4.06 20.28 -21.25
CA THR A 263 -3.36 21.52 -20.87
C THR A 263 -3.81 22.66 -21.77
N LEU A 264 -4.12 23.81 -21.18
CA LEU A 264 -4.74 24.96 -21.83
C LEU A 264 -4.01 26.25 -21.44
N THR A 265 -3.98 27.20 -22.36
CA THR A 265 -3.58 28.59 -22.09
C THR A 265 -4.77 29.52 -22.37
N ALA A 266 -4.99 30.52 -21.51
CA ALA A 266 -6.02 31.52 -21.75
C ALA A 266 -5.64 32.44 -22.93
N THR A 267 -6.58 32.68 -23.84
CA THR A 267 -6.34 33.52 -25.04
C THR A 267 -6.14 35.00 -24.72
N LYS A 268 -6.78 35.48 -23.65
CA LYS A 268 -6.69 36.87 -23.20
C LYS A 268 -5.49 37.15 -22.32
N ASP A 269 -4.87 36.09 -21.79
CA ASP A 269 -3.74 36.18 -20.87
C ASP A 269 -2.87 34.93 -21.02
N SER A 270 -1.78 35.07 -21.79
CA SER A 270 -0.86 33.96 -22.06
C SER A 270 -0.09 33.48 -20.83
N ASN A 271 -0.14 34.23 -19.72
CA ASN A 271 0.51 33.88 -18.45
C ASN A 271 -0.33 32.92 -17.59
N GLN A 272 -1.60 32.68 -17.97
CA GLN A 272 -2.49 31.79 -17.24
C GLN A 272 -2.56 30.42 -17.92
N HIS A 273 -2.06 29.42 -17.22
CA HIS A 273 -2.06 28.04 -17.64
C HIS A 273 -2.99 27.20 -16.78
N TYR A 274 -3.69 26.28 -17.44
CA TYR A 274 -4.65 25.39 -16.80
C TYR A 274 -4.40 23.96 -17.21
N THR A 275 -4.57 23.05 -16.27
CA THR A 275 -4.63 21.61 -16.53
C THR A 275 -6.02 21.14 -16.14
N TYR A 276 -6.75 20.60 -17.09
CA TYR A 276 -8.03 19.95 -16.86
C TYR A 276 -7.89 18.44 -16.97
N THR A 277 -8.12 17.75 -15.87
CA THR A 277 -8.07 16.29 -15.79
C THR A 277 -9.46 15.74 -15.57
N THR A 278 -9.82 14.71 -16.33
CA THR A 278 -11.03 13.91 -16.09
C THR A 278 -10.68 12.43 -16.04
N PHE A 279 -11.19 11.76 -15.01
CA PHE A 279 -11.03 10.33 -14.83
C PHE A 279 -12.28 9.74 -14.18
N ALA A 280 -12.71 8.58 -14.67
CA ALA A 280 -13.81 7.83 -14.06
C ALA A 280 -13.34 7.08 -12.81
N SER A 281 -14.29 6.66 -11.98
CA SER A 281 -13.98 5.87 -10.79
C SER A 281 -13.42 4.50 -11.17
N PRO A 282 -12.34 4.03 -10.51
CA PRO A 282 -11.88 2.65 -10.68
C PRO A 282 -12.99 1.64 -10.34
N ALA A 283 -12.98 0.47 -10.97
CA ALA A 283 -13.91 -0.61 -10.66
C ALA A 283 -13.17 -1.80 -10.05
N LEU A 284 -13.59 -2.24 -8.86
CA LEU A 284 -13.05 -3.43 -8.20
C LEU A 284 -13.93 -4.63 -8.54
N GLN A 285 -13.33 -5.67 -9.13
CA GLN A 285 -13.97 -6.94 -9.40
C GLN A 285 -13.48 -7.96 -8.38
N VAL A 286 -14.39 -8.62 -7.68
CA VAL A 286 -14.08 -9.65 -6.67
C VAL A 286 -14.84 -10.94 -6.96
N PRO A 287 -14.28 -12.11 -6.61
CA PRO A 287 -14.99 -13.39 -6.69
C PRO A 287 -16.31 -13.37 -5.92
N ARG A 288 -17.30 -14.14 -6.40
CA ARG A 288 -18.60 -14.24 -5.72
C ARG A 288 -18.43 -14.80 -4.31
N GLY A 289 -19.16 -14.20 -3.37
CA GLY A 289 -19.15 -14.62 -1.97
C GLY A 289 -18.00 -14.06 -1.14
N VAL A 290 -17.11 -13.25 -1.73
CA VAL A 290 -16.10 -12.48 -0.98
C VAL A 290 -16.78 -11.33 -0.23
N ASP A 291 -16.50 -11.22 1.06
CA ASP A 291 -16.87 -10.04 1.84
C ASP A 291 -15.93 -8.87 1.53
N VAL A 292 -16.44 -7.91 0.75
CA VAL A 292 -15.69 -6.71 0.33
C VAL A 292 -15.32 -5.82 1.52
N ASN A 293 -16.13 -5.79 2.59
CA ASN A 293 -15.79 -5.02 3.78
C ASN A 293 -14.65 -5.69 4.55
N GLN A 294 -14.67 -7.02 4.67
CA GLN A 294 -13.54 -7.77 5.25
C GLN A 294 -12.25 -7.57 4.44
N LEU A 295 -12.35 -7.57 3.10
CA LEU A 295 -11.21 -7.28 2.21
C LEU A 295 -10.67 -5.87 2.47
N ARG A 296 -11.54 -4.86 2.52
CA ARG A 296 -11.17 -3.47 2.86
C ARG A 296 -10.47 -3.38 4.21
N GLU A 297 -11.06 -3.94 5.26
CA GLU A 297 -10.49 -3.91 6.61
C GLU A 297 -9.10 -4.54 6.66
N THR A 298 -8.91 -5.62 5.90
CA THR A 298 -7.63 -6.32 5.84
C THR A 298 -6.58 -5.51 5.08
N ILE A 299 -6.93 -4.92 3.93
CA ILE A 299 -6.04 -4.02 3.18
C ILE A 299 -5.62 -2.83 4.03
N LEU A 300 -6.56 -2.22 4.75
CA LEU A 300 -6.27 -1.10 5.65
C LEU A 300 -5.29 -1.47 6.76
N GLN A 301 -5.19 -2.74 7.14
CA GLN A 301 -4.26 -3.20 8.19
C GLN A 301 -2.87 -3.58 7.66
N LEU A 302 -2.65 -3.55 6.35
CA LEU A 302 -1.34 -3.85 5.78
C LEU A 302 -0.32 -2.76 6.17
N PRO A 303 0.95 -3.14 6.41
CA PRO A 303 1.98 -2.22 6.89
C PRO A 303 2.43 -1.19 5.84
N MET A 304 1.90 -1.25 4.62
CA MET A 304 2.18 -0.31 3.54
C MET A 304 1.51 1.07 3.76
N LEU A 305 0.42 1.12 4.54
CA LEU A 305 -0.32 2.35 4.79
C LEU A 305 0.11 2.97 6.13
N PRO A 306 0.56 4.23 6.14
CA PRO A 306 0.86 4.95 7.38
C PRO A 306 -0.36 4.96 8.31
N GLU A 307 -0.12 4.87 9.63
CA GLU A 307 -1.19 4.74 10.63
C GLU A 307 -2.21 5.88 10.55
N ASN A 308 -1.75 7.10 10.28
CA ASN A 308 -2.58 8.28 10.11
C ASN A 308 -3.57 8.11 8.93
N ILE A 309 -3.05 7.70 7.76
CA ILE A 309 -3.85 7.47 6.56
C ILE A 309 -4.83 6.33 6.77
N ARG A 310 -4.37 5.23 7.37
CA ARG A 310 -5.22 4.09 7.72
C ARG A 310 -6.42 4.50 8.57
N LYS A 311 -6.21 5.27 9.64
CA LYS A 311 -7.30 5.72 10.53
C LYS A 311 -8.33 6.56 9.79
N GLN A 312 -7.86 7.48 8.94
CA GLN A 312 -8.76 8.34 8.16
C GLN A 312 -9.53 7.56 7.12
N LEU A 313 -8.88 6.67 6.36
CA LEU A 313 -9.55 5.81 5.40
C LEU A 313 -10.54 4.86 6.08
N ALA A 314 -10.22 4.33 7.26
CA ALA A 314 -11.14 3.48 8.05
C ALA A 314 -12.37 4.25 8.55
N SER A 315 -12.23 5.56 8.81
CA SER A 315 -13.35 6.41 9.28
C SER A 315 -14.39 6.72 8.20
N ILE A 316 -14.10 6.43 6.92
CA ILE A 316 -15.04 6.63 5.82
C ILE A 316 -16.05 5.46 5.83
N GLU A 317 -17.20 5.61 6.48
CA GLU A 317 -18.19 4.53 6.55
C GLU A 317 -18.75 4.18 5.15
N ASP A 318 -19.20 5.19 4.42
CA ASP A 318 -19.75 5.08 3.06
C ASP A 318 -18.66 5.14 1.98
N TRP A 319 -17.65 4.28 2.10
CA TRP A 319 -16.45 4.27 1.26
C TRP A 319 -16.72 3.92 -0.20
N GLN A 320 -17.80 3.20 -0.49
CA GLN A 320 -18.21 2.84 -1.85
C GLN A 320 -18.72 4.05 -2.62
N HIS A 321 -19.26 5.06 -1.92
CA HIS A 321 -19.81 6.26 -2.53
C HIS A 321 -18.94 7.51 -2.28
N THR A 322 -17.83 7.37 -1.57
CA THR A 322 -17.00 8.50 -1.12
C THR A 322 -15.59 8.41 -1.69
N VAL A 323 -15.16 9.49 -2.34
CA VAL A 323 -13.81 9.63 -2.87
C VAL A 323 -12.92 10.32 -1.82
N PRO A 324 -11.90 9.62 -1.30
CA PRO A 324 -10.92 10.26 -0.44
C PRO A 324 -10.00 11.17 -1.28
N VAL A 325 -9.95 12.45 -0.96
CA VAL A 325 -9.04 13.41 -1.60
C VAL A 325 -7.90 13.73 -0.62
N PRO A 326 -6.64 13.37 -0.93
CA PRO A 326 -5.52 13.64 -0.07
C PRO A 326 -5.17 15.14 -0.06
N THR A 327 -4.91 15.67 1.12
CA THR A 327 -4.50 17.07 1.34
C THR A 327 -3.24 17.10 2.19
N LEU A 328 -2.26 17.94 1.84
CA LEU A 328 -1.00 17.96 2.57
C LEU A 328 -1.11 18.84 3.82
N ALA A 329 -1.01 18.22 5.00
CA ALA A 329 -1.05 18.93 6.28
C ALA A 329 0.16 19.87 6.43
N GLY A 330 -0.09 21.11 6.85
CA GLY A 330 0.95 22.11 7.08
C GLY A 330 1.60 22.67 5.80
N SER A 331 0.99 22.46 4.63
CA SER A 331 1.41 23.03 3.33
C SER A 331 1.12 24.53 3.20
N GLY A 332 0.27 25.09 4.07
CA GLY A 332 -0.30 26.42 3.86
C GLY A 332 -1.43 26.43 2.81
N GLN A 333 -1.89 25.26 2.36
CA GLN A 333 -3.08 25.12 1.54
C GLN A 333 -4.32 25.61 2.30
N ASN A 334 -5.07 26.52 1.67
CA ASN A 334 -6.44 26.82 2.11
C ASN A 334 -7.41 25.95 1.32
N LEU A 335 -8.27 25.24 2.05
CA LEU A 335 -9.34 24.40 1.51
C LEU A 335 -10.68 25.07 1.76
N THR A 336 -11.51 25.16 0.74
CA THR A 336 -12.91 25.60 0.85
C THR A 336 -13.82 24.60 0.16
N GLN A 337 -14.86 24.13 0.85
CA GLN A 337 -15.93 23.37 0.22
C GLN A 337 -16.76 24.29 -0.67
N THR A 338 -17.12 23.80 -1.85
CA THR A 338 -17.88 24.57 -2.82
C THR A 338 -18.84 23.67 -3.60
N THR A 339 -19.58 24.27 -4.53
CA THR A 339 -20.53 23.55 -5.37
C THR A 339 -20.23 23.85 -6.83
N VAL A 340 -20.18 22.81 -7.67
CA VAL A 340 -19.98 22.94 -9.12
C VAL A 340 -21.13 22.24 -9.81
N ASN A 341 -21.91 22.97 -10.62
CA ASN A 341 -23.09 22.43 -11.31
C ASN A 341 -24.11 21.70 -10.41
N GLY A 342 -24.19 22.09 -9.13
CA GLY A 342 -25.07 21.46 -8.14
C GLY A 342 -24.47 20.22 -7.44
N GLY A 343 -23.27 19.78 -7.82
CA GLY A 343 -22.52 18.71 -7.16
C GLY A 343 -21.45 19.23 -6.19
N ASP A 344 -21.01 18.36 -5.29
CA ASP A 344 -19.96 18.66 -4.30
C ASP A 344 -18.62 18.96 -4.99
N GLY A 345 -17.94 20.00 -4.50
CA GLY A 345 -16.62 20.37 -4.96
C GLY A 345 -15.70 20.84 -3.84
N LEU A 346 -14.40 20.77 -4.09
CA LEU A 346 -13.35 21.26 -3.22
C LEU A 346 -12.48 22.24 -3.97
N TYR A 347 -12.31 23.43 -3.41
CA TYR A 347 -11.41 24.45 -3.92
C TYR A 347 -10.19 24.56 -3.02
N PHE A 348 -9.00 24.56 -3.63
CA PHE A 348 -7.72 24.64 -2.96
C PHE A 348 -6.92 25.84 -3.46
N THR A 349 -6.17 26.47 -2.57
CA THR A 349 -5.14 27.44 -2.94
C THR A 349 -3.84 27.20 -2.19
N GLU A 350 -2.73 27.19 -2.90
CA GLU A 350 -1.37 27.14 -2.34
C GLU A 350 -0.49 28.15 -3.08
N GLY A 351 -0.05 29.21 -2.39
CA GLY A 351 0.70 30.29 -3.03
C GLY A 351 -0.08 30.93 -4.18
N HIS A 352 0.40 30.76 -5.42
CA HIS A 352 -0.22 31.27 -6.65
C HIS A 352 -0.96 30.20 -7.46
N GLN A 353 -1.04 28.98 -6.93
CA GLN A 353 -1.77 27.89 -7.55
C GLN A 353 -3.16 27.80 -6.96
N SER A 354 -4.11 27.43 -7.81
CA SER A 354 -5.49 27.18 -7.40
C SER A 354 -6.01 25.95 -8.11
N SER A 355 -6.71 25.09 -7.39
CA SER A 355 -7.32 23.92 -7.97
C SER A 355 -8.76 23.75 -7.52
N LEU A 356 -9.57 23.18 -8.41
CA LEU A 356 -10.98 22.90 -8.20
C LEU A 356 -11.23 21.44 -8.56
N TYR A 357 -11.65 20.67 -7.58
CA TYR A 357 -12.07 19.29 -7.72
C TYR A 357 -13.58 19.22 -7.61
N TRP A 358 -14.24 18.44 -8.47
CA TRP A 358 -15.66 18.16 -8.32
C TRP A 358 -16.04 16.84 -8.95
N GLN A 359 -17.21 16.33 -8.58
CA GLN A 359 -17.80 15.15 -9.16
C GLN A 359 -18.95 15.56 -10.10
N ALA A 360 -18.99 14.98 -11.29
CA ALA A 360 -20.11 15.09 -12.21
C ALA A 360 -20.15 13.86 -13.14
N ASN A 361 -21.35 13.40 -13.52
CA ASN A 361 -21.52 12.31 -14.50
C ASN A 361 -20.70 11.03 -14.20
N ASN A 362 -20.54 10.66 -12.92
CA ASN A 362 -19.71 9.53 -12.47
C ASN A 362 -18.19 9.67 -12.78
N HIS A 363 -17.76 10.87 -13.14
CA HIS A 363 -16.37 11.25 -13.34
C HIS A 363 -15.93 12.21 -12.23
N LEU A 364 -14.66 12.11 -11.89
CA LEU A 364 -13.96 13.12 -11.14
C LEU A 364 -13.33 14.09 -12.12
N HIS A 365 -13.44 15.35 -11.79
CA HIS A 365 -12.90 16.44 -12.57
C HIS A 365 -11.99 17.27 -11.69
N LEU A 366 -10.88 17.68 -12.28
CA LEU A 366 -9.87 18.51 -11.64
C LEU A 366 -9.47 19.61 -12.62
N ILE A 367 -9.60 20.87 -12.21
CA ILE A 367 -8.92 21.99 -12.85
C ILE A 367 -7.81 22.44 -11.91
N GLU A 368 -6.59 22.45 -12.40
CA GLU A 368 -5.46 23.10 -11.76
C GLU A 368 -5.10 24.34 -12.56
N SER A 369 -4.72 25.40 -11.88
CA SER A 369 -4.28 26.63 -12.49
C SER A 369 -2.97 27.09 -11.88
N ALA A 370 -2.11 27.61 -12.74
CA ALA A 370 -0.90 28.31 -12.37
C ALA A 370 -0.87 29.66 -13.09
N SER A 371 -0.58 30.71 -12.33
CA SER A 371 -0.39 32.06 -12.84
C SER A 371 1.02 32.53 -12.52
N THR A 372 1.68 33.19 -13.48
CA THR A 372 2.97 33.84 -13.24
C THR A 372 2.84 35.22 -12.58
N ASP A 373 1.62 35.76 -12.47
CA ASP A 373 1.36 37.14 -12.01
C ASP A 373 1.28 37.27 -10.48
N GLU A 374 1.90 36.36 -9.73
CA GLU A 374 1.90 36.30 -8.26
C GLU A 374 0.51 36.36 -7.59
N ARG A 375 -0.56 36.05 -8.33
CA ARG A 375 -1.94 36.00 -7.83
C ARG A 375 -2.60 34.69 -8.19
N ALA A 376 -3.12 34.03 -7.16
CA ALA A 376 -3.95 32.84 -7.29
C ALA A 376 -5.24 33.16 -8.06
N ILE A 377 -5.65 32.24 -8.93
CA ILE A 377 -6.90 32.36 -9.69
C ILE A 377 -8.07 32.13 -8.74
N THR A 378 -9.08 32.99 -8.76
CA THR A 378 -10.19 32.92 -7.81
C THR A 378 -11.08 31.69 -8.02
N GLN A 379 -11.74 31.25 -6.93
CA GLN A 379 -12.73 30.18 -6.96
C GLN A 379 -13.81 30.43 -8.01
N ASP A 380 -14.38 31.64 -8.08
CA ASP A 380 -15.44 31.97 -9.05
C ASP A 380 -14.98 31.79 -10.50
N THR A 381 -13.71 32.11 -10.78
CA THR A 381 -13.12 31.93 -12.11
C THR A 381 -13.03 30.45 -12.45
N LEU A 382 -12.53 29.62 -11.53
CA LEU A 382 -12.46 28.17 -11.74
C LEU A 382 -13.84 27.52 -11.83
N GLN A 383 -14.82 27.97 -11.05
CA GLN A 383 -16.21 27.47 -11.13
C GLN A 383 -16.88 27.87 -12.45
N SER A 384 -16.64 29.08 -12.93
CA SER A 384 -17.11 29.54 -14.24
C SER A 384 -16.48 28.70 -15.37
N LEU A 385 -15.19 28.43 -15.27
CA LEU A 385 -14.48 27.55 -16.20
C LEU A 385 -15.01 26.11 -16.13
N ALA A 386 -15.24 25.57 -14.93
CA ALA A 386 -15.81 24.23 -14.75
C ALA A 386 -17.16 24.05 -15.44
N LYS A 387 -18.01 25.09 -15.46
CA LYS A 387 -19.30 25.09 -16.18
C LYS A 387 -19.16 24.96 -17.70
N SER A 388 -18.01 25.29 -18.25
CA SER A 388 -17.75 25.21 -19.69
C SER A 388 -17.30 23.82 -20.15
N PHE A 389 -16.82 22.99 -19.23
CA PHE A 389 -16.56 21.58 -19.44
C PHE A 389 -17.89 20.83 -19.23
N LYS A 390 -18.43 20.24 -20.30
CA LYS A 390 -19.71 19.52 -20.29
C LYS A 390 -19.56 18.08 -19.86
#